data_AF-A0A4P1QYH6-F1
#
_entry.id   AF-A0A4P1QYH6-F1
#
_cell.length_a   1.000
_cell.length_b   1.000
_cell.length_c   1.000
_cell.angle_alpha   90.00
_cell.angle_beta   90.00
_cell.angle_gamma   90.00
#
_symmetry.space_group_name_H-M   'P 1'
#
loop_
_entity.id
_entity.type
_entity.pdbx_description
1 polymer ?
#
loop_
_entity_poly.entity_id
_entity_poly.type
_entity_poly.pdbx_seq_one_letter_code
_entity_poly.pdbx_strand_id
1 'polypeptide(L)'
;MWESIVLTVIATAGNNIGKVLQKKGTIILPPLSFKLKVIRAYALNKPWMIGFLMDIVGALLMLRALALAPVSVIQPISGCGLAILSIFSHFYLKELMNTVDWVGITLAGFGTIGIGAGGEQQEAADLSILRIPWLAFVILILFILLNGWLRICKRQRREQEMIGYDVVEEIIYGLESGILFGMSSVISKMGFLFYEQGFNKLLVPMCLIISVFSSGTGFYYQTRGLKHGRAIVISTCAAVASILTGVLAGMLALGERLPSVPKARLLLLLGWLLIITGVILLVGSARLMRLLKFPSHRFRRSSADKNYGHRRSGSSRIREPSPTAVIHAATLNNLLSSSKEKA
;
A
#
# COMPACT_ATOMS: atom_id res chain seq x y z
N MET A 1 17.29 5.84 21.70
CA MET A 1 16.14 6.13 20.81
C MET A 1 16.56 6.36 19.35
N TRP A 2 17.39 7.35 19.00
CA TRP A 2 17.71 7.63 17.58
C TRP A 2 18.27 6.45 16.77
N GLU A 3 19.05 5.57 17.38
CA GLU A 3 19.54 4.34 16.73
C GLU A 3 18.39 3.49 16.17
N SER A 4 17.34 3.24 16.97
CA SER A 4 16.21 2.41 16.52
C SER A 4 15.38 3.10 15.45
N ILE A 5 15.27 4.43 15.47
CA ILE A 5 14.63 5.21 14.40
C ILE A 5 15.37 5.03 13.08
N VAL A 6 16.69 5.22 13.09
CA VAL A 6 17.51 5.08 11.88
C VAL A 6 17.41 3.66 11.33
N LEU A 7 17.49 2.65 12.20
CA LEU A 7 17.30 1.24 11.82
C LEU A 7 15.92 1.02 11.17
N THR A 8 14.85 1.55 11.75
CA THR A 8 13.49 1.42 11.21
C THR A 8 13.33 2.12 9.86
N VAL A 9 13.90 3.31 9.70
CA VAL A 9 13.85 4.06 8.44
C VAL A 9 14.58 3.28 7.33
N ILE A 10 15.79 2.77 7.62
CA ILE A 10 16.57 1.96 6.67
C ILE A 10 15.84 0.65 6.34
N ALA A 11 15.33 -0.04 7.37
CA ALA A 11 14.56 -1.28 7.21
C ALA A 11 13.39 -1.07 6.25
N THR A 12 12.59 -0.05 6.53
CA THR A 12 11.30 0.17 5.84
C THR A 12 11.50 0.74 4.46
N ALA A 13 12.52 1.57 4.22
CA ALA A 13 12.95 1.93 2.88
C ALA A 13 13.34 0.69 2.07
N GLY A 14 14.18 -0.18 2.65
CA GLY A 14 14.60 -1.43 2.03
C GLY A 14 13.43 -2.36 1.68
N ASN A 15 12.51 -2.57 2.63
CA ASN A 15 11.31 -3.37 2.42
C ASN A 15 10.46 -2.82 1.27
N ASN A 16 10.18 -1.51 1.27
CA ASN A 16 9.34 -0.89 0.25
C ASN A 16 9.96 -0.94 -1.15
N ILE A 17 11.27 -0.69 -1.28
CA ILE A 17 11.99 -0.87 -2.55
C ILE A 17 11.95 -2.35 -2.97
N GLY A 18 12.13 -3.26 -2.01
CA GLY A 18 12.00 -4.70 -2.22
C GLY A 18 10.64 -5.10 -2.79
N LYS A 19 9.54 -4.50 -2.30
CA LYS A 19 8.18 -4.73 -2.84
C LYS A 19 8.04 -4.31 -4.30
N VAL A 20 8.66 -3.19 -4.70
CA VAL A 20 8.65 -2.76 -6.11
C VAL A 20 9.39 -3.77 -6.99
N LEU A 21 10.55 -4.26 -6.55
CA LEU A 21 11.30 -5.29 -7.27
C LEU A 21 10.54 -6.62 -7.34
N GLN A 22 9.90 -7.02 -6.24
CA GLN A 22 9.04 -8.21 -6.20
C GLN A 22 7.85 -8.08 -7.15
N LYS A 23 7.16 -6.92 -7.17
CA LYS A 23 6.08 -6.67 -8.12
C LYS A 23 6.57 -6.87 -9.56
N LYS A 24 7.72 -6.29 -9.92
CA LYS A 24 8.33 -6.44 -11.25
C LYS A 24 8.58 -7.92 -11.59
N GLY A 25 9.08 -8.71 -10.63
CA GLY A 25 9.27 -10.15 -10.81
C GLY A 25 7.96 -10.93 -10.97
N THR A 26 6.92 -10.59 -10.19
CA THR A 26 5.64 -11.32 -10.20
C THR A 26 4.84 -11.22 -11.51
N ILE A 27 5.13 -10.22 -12.35
CA ILE A 27 4.44 -10.03 -13.64
C ILE A 27 4.64 -11.25 -14.56
N ILE A 28 5.86 -11.80 -14.58
CA ILE A 28 6.22 -12.95 -15.43
C ILE A 28 6.06 -14.31 -14.74
N LEU A 29 5.82 -14.32 -13.43
CA LEU A 29 5.77 -15.53 -12.62
C LEU A 29 4.34 -16.07 -12.48
N PRO A 30 4.15 -17.40 -12.34
CA PRO A 30 2.84 -17.98 -12.05
C PRO A 30 2.33 -17.53 -10.67
N PRO A 31 1.01 -17.65 -10.39
CA PRO A 31 0.47 -17.28 -9.09
C PRO A 31 1.15 -18.04 -7.96
N LEU A 32 1.48 -17.34 -6.87
CA LEU A 32 2.19 -17.94 -5.75
C LEU A 32 1.38 -19.10 -5.15
N SER A 33 1.99 -20.27 -5.14
CA SER A 33 1.45 -21.51 -4.58
C SER A 33 2.59 -22.33 -3.98
N PHE A 34 2.27 -23.21 -3.02
CA PHE A 34 3.24 -24.08 -2.35
C PHE A 34 3.74 -25.25 -3.21
N LYS A 35 3.54 -25.19 -4.55
CA LYS A 35 4.08 -26.19 -5.46
C LYS A 35 5.58 -25.93 -5.64
N LEU A 36 6.40 -26.96 -5.49
CA LEU A 36 7.87 -26.85 -5.55
C LEU A 36 8.38 -26.22 -6.86
N LYS A 37 7.71 -26.51 -7.98
CA LYS A 37 7.98 -25.87 -9.29
C LYS A 37 7.78 -24.35 -9.27
N VAL A 38 6.74 -23.87 -8.59
CA VAL A 38 6.44 -22.44 -8.47
C VAL A 38 7.44 -21.77 -7.55
N ILE A 39 7.73 -22.36 -6.39
CA ILE A 39 8.75 -21.84 -5.46
C ILE A 39 10.10 -21.72 -6.16
N ARG A 40 10.51 -22.74 -6.92
CA ARG A 40 11.76 -22.71 -7.70
C ARG A 40 11.75 -21.61 -8.76
N ALA A 41 10.64 -21.36 -9.45
CA ALA A 41 10.54 -20.27 -10.42
C ALA A 41 10.71 -18.89 -9.77
N TYR A 42 10.16 -18.69 -8.58
CA TYR A 42 10.36 -17.47 -7.79
C TYR A 42 11.82 -17.35 -7.32
N ALA A 43 12.41 -18.45 -6.85
CA ALA A 43 13.79 -18.49 -6.38
C ALA A 43 14.84 -18.21 -7.47
N LEU A 44 14.51 -18.48 -8.74
CA LEU A 44 15.40 -18.22 -9.88
C LEU A 44 15.17 -16.83 -10.52
N ASN A 45 14.11 -16.14 -10.13
CA ASN A 45 13.79 -14.82 -10.66
C ASN A 45 14.63 -13.74 -9.95
N LYS A 46 15.65 -13.23 -10.65
CA LYS A 46 16.59 -12.22 -10.09
C LYS A 46 15.91 -11.02 -9.42
N PRO A 47 15.01 -10.26 -10.08
CA PRO A 47 14.42 -9.08 -9.44
C PRO A 47 13.54 -9.45 -8.24
N TRP A 48 12.81 -10.56 -8.30
CA TRP A 48 12.03 -11.03 -7.16
C TRP A 48 12.92 -11.42 -5.98
N MET A 49 13.99 -12.18 -6.22
CA MET A 49 14.92 -12.61 -5.19
C MET A 49 15.68 -11.47 -4.53
N ILE A 50 16.11 -10.47 -5.30
CA ILE A 50 16.73 -9.26 -4.73
C ILE A 50 15.73 -8.58 -3.81
N GLY A 51 14.48 -8.41 -4.25
CA GLY A 51 13.45 -7.81 -3.41
C GLY A 51 13.13 -8.64 -2.16
N PHE A 52 13.13 -9.97 -2.25
CA PHE A 52 12.95 -10.87 -1.11
C PHE A 52 14.11 -10.78 -0.12
N LEU A 53 15.34 -10.68 -0.60
CA LEU A 53 16.52 -10.50 0.25
C LEU A 53 16.49 -9.14 0.96
N MET A 54 16.09 -8.07 0.25
CA MET A 54 15.86 -6.75 0.88
C MET A 54 14.79 -6.84 1.97
N ASP A 55 13.76 -7.66 1.78
CA ASP A 55 12.73 -7.88 2.81
C ASP A 55 13.28 -8.59 4.05
N ILE A 56 14.13 -9.62 3.87
CA ILE A 56 14.79 -10.31 4.98
C ILE A 56 15.71 -9.35 5.75
N VAL A 57 16.54 -8.58 5.05
CA VAL A 57 17.43 -7.61 5.67
C VAL A 57 16.62 -6.56 6.43
N GLY A 58 15.55 -6.03 5.82
CA GLY A 58 14.64 -5.10 6.47
C GLY A 58 14.00 -5.70 7.74
N ALA A 59 13.57 -6.95 7.68
CA ALA A 59 13.00 -7.65 8.84
C ALA A 59 14.02 -7.82 9.97
N LEU A 60 15.28 -8.14 9.68
CA LEU A 60 16.35 -8.26 10.69
C LEU A 60 16.67 -6.90 11.33
N LEU A 61 16.72 -5.83 10.54
CA LEU A 61 16.91 -4.47 11.05
C LEU A 61 15.71 -4.02 11.90
N MET A 62 14.49 -4.38 11.50
CA MET A 62 13.28 -4.12 12.28
C MET A 62 13.29 -4.88 13.61
N LEU A 63 13.68 -6.16 13.63
CA LEU A 63 13.85 -6.93 14.87
C LEU A 63 14.85 -6.26 15.81
N ARG A 64 15.97 -5.74 15.28
CA ARG A 64 16.93 -4.98 16.07
C ARG A 64 16.34 -3.67 16.61
N ALA A 65 15.56 -2.94 15.80
CA ALA A 65 14.90 -1.73 16.25
C ALA A 65 13.88 -2.01 17.38
N LEU A 66 13.11 -3.09 17.27
CA LEU A 66 12.16 -3.54 18.29
C LEU A 66 12.86 -3.99 19.58
N ALA A 67 14.06 -4.54 19.51
CA ALA A 67 14.85 -4.84 20.71
C ALA A 67 15.21 -3.56 21.48
N LEU A 68 15.40 -2.44 20.79
CA LEU A 68 15.87 -1.17 21.37
C LEU A 68 14.76 -0.19 21.77
N ALA A 69 13.53 -0.37 21.25
CA ALA A 69 12.44 0.59 21.44
C ALA A 69 11.05 -0.08 21.42
N PRO A 70 10.01 0.60 21.96
CA PRO A 70 8.64 0.08 21.97
C PRO A 70 8.01 0.02 20.57
N VAL A 71 7.11 -0.94 20.37
CA VAL A 71 6.41 -1.18 19.09
C VAL A 71 5.58 0.04 18.69
N SER A 72 4.92 0.69 19.66
CA SER A 72 4.11 1.90 19.45
C SER A 72 4.92 3.10 18.92
N VAL A 73 6.24 3.10 19.09
CA VAL A 73 7.15 4.11 18.54
C VAL A 73 7.69 3.67 17.18
N ILE A 74 8.11 2.41 17.07
CA ILE A 74 8.74 1.86 15.86
C ILE A 74 7.74 1.70 14.71
N GLN A 75 6.52 1.25 14.99
CA GLN A 75 5.56 0.95 13.94
C GLN A 75 5.15 2.18 13.13
N PRO A 76 4.79 3.33 13.73
CA PRO A 76 4.47 4.54 12.96
C PRO A 76 5.60 5.00 12.05
N ILE A 77 6.86 4.93 12.52
CA ILE A 77 8.04 5.30 11.72
C ILE A 77 8.15 4.45 10.45
N SER A 78 7.61 3.22 10.45
CA SER A 78 7.58 2.39 9.23
C SER A 78 6.80 3.00 8.07
N GLY A 79 5.87 3.93 8.33
CA GLY A 79 5.17 4.71 7.31
C GLY A 79 6.11 5.59 6.48
N CYS A 80 7.25 6.00 7.04
CA CYS A 80 8.22 6.84 6.33
C CYS A 80 8.98 6.08 5.24
N GLY A 81 9.00 4.76 5.28
CA GLY A 81 9.49 3.94 4.18
C GLY A 81 8.74 4.22 2.86
N LEU A 82 7.45 4.60 2.92
CA LEU A 82 6.66 4.97 1.74
C LEU A 82 7.09 6.34 1.18
N ALA A 83 7.47 7.28 2.04
CA ALA A 83 8.01 8.57 1.63
C ALA A 83 9.35 8.38 0.89
N ILE A 84 10.24 7.55 1.43
CA ILE A 84 11.52 7.23 0.78
C ILE A 84 11.29 6.47 -0.52
N LEU A 85 10.32 5.56 -0.55
CA LEU A 85 9.94 4.86 -1.78
C LEU A 85 9.48 5.85 -2.86
N SER A 86 8.70 6.87 -2.51
CA SER A 86 8.24 7.89 -3.45
C SER A 86 9.42 8.66 -4.06
N ILE A 87 10.38 9.06 -3.23
CA ILE A 87 11.62 9.70 -3.68
C ILE A 87 12.41 8.77 -4.60
N PHE A 88 12.58 7.50 -4.21
CA PHE A 88 13.27 6.51 -5.01
C PHE A 88 12.57 6.30 -6.36
N SER A 89 11.23 6.25 -6.38
CA SER A 89 10.43 6.11 -7.60
C SER A 89 10.64 7.30 -8.55
N HIS A 90 10.71 8.51 -8.01
CA HIS A 90 10.95 9.70 -8.81
C HIS A 90 12.30 9.67 -9.54
N PHE A 91 13.38 9.32 -8.83
CA PHE A 91 14.72 9.31 -9.42
C PHE A 91 15.01 8.06 -10.26
N TYR A 92 14.57 6.88 -9.81
CA TYR A 92 14.89 5.61 -10.45
C TYR A 92 13.88 5.19 -11.53
N LEU A 93 12.58 5.36 -11.24
CA LEU A 93 11.50 5.01 -12.18
C LEU A 93 11.09 6.20 -13.07
N LYS A 94 11.62 7.40 -12.83
CA LYS A 94 11.30 8.64 -13.55
C LYS A 94 9.82 9.01 -13.48
N GLU A 95 9.13 8.62 -12.41
CA GLU A 95 7.74 8.98 -12.19
C GLU A 95 7.63 10.46 -11.78
N LEU A 96 6.63 11.18 -12.30
CA LEU A 96 6.41 12.58 -11.96
C LEU A 96 5.79 12.70 -10.56
N MET A 97 6.53 13.26 -9.61
CA MET A 97 5.99 13.62 -8.30
C MET A 97 5.19 14.92 -8.38
N ASN A 98 4.00 14.90 -7.80
CA ASN A 98 3.19 16.10 -7.63
C ASN A 98 3.60 16.85 -6.36
N THR A 99 3.20 18.12 -6.24
CA THR A 99 3.40 18.92 -5.03
C THR A 99 2.83 18.25 -3.78
N VAL A 100 1.74 17.49 -3.91
CA VAL A 100 1.12 16.73 -2.82
C VAL A 100 2.04 15.62 -2.29
N ASP A 101 2.82 14.97 -3.17
CA ASP A 101 3.76 13.92 -2.76
C ASP A 101 4.88 14.50 -1.89
N TRP A 102 5.39 15.68 -2.28
CA TRP A 102 6.36 16.43 -1.49
C TRP A 102 5.83 16.83 -0.11
N VAL A 103 4.59 17.33 -0.04
CA VAL A 103 3.93 17.63 1.24
C VAL A 103 3.83 16.35 2.09
N GLY A 104 3.41 15.23 1.51
CA GLY A 104 3.34 13.96 2.21
C GLY A 104 4.68 13.48 2.77
N ILE A 105 5.76 13.61 1.99
CA ILE A 105 7.14 13.31 2.43
C ILE A 105 7.56 14.21 3.59
N THR A 106 7.34 15.52 3.48
CA THR A 106 7.73 16.47 4.54
C THR A 106 7.00 16.20 5.86
N LEU A 107 5.70 15.90 5.80
CA LEU A 107 4.90 15.51 6.96
C LEU A 107 5.41 14.22 7.60
N ALA A 108 5.71 13.19 6.80
CA ALA A 108 6.28 11.95 7.30
C ALA A 108 7.65 12.17 7.99
N GLY A 109 8.51 13.01 7.38
CA GLY A 109 9.81 13.39 7.95
C GLY A 109 9.69 14.13 9.28
N PHE A 110 8.88 15.20 9.34
CA PHE A 110 8.62 15.92 10.59
C PHE A 110 7.98 15.02 11.65
N GLY A 111 7.08 14.11 11.23
CA GLY A 111 6.47 13.16 12.13
C GLY A 111 7.48 12.20 12.77
N THR A 112 8.45 11.70 11.99
CA THR A 112 9.56 10.87 12.54
C THR A 112 10.43 11.63 13.52
N ILE A 113 10.76 12.89 13.21
CA ILE A 113 11.53 13.75 14.11
C ILE A 113 10.75 14.00 15.41
N GLY A 114 9.44 14.26 15.32
CA GLY A 114 8.57 14.43 16.48
C GLY A 114 8.51 13.20 17.37
N ILE A 115 8.39 12.01 16.78
CA ILE A 115 8.44 10.74 17.52
C ILE A 115 9.81 10.55 18.19
N GLY A 116 10.91 10.88 17.50
CA GLY A 116 12.25 10.76 18.07
C GLY A 116 12.55 11.73 19.20
N ALA A 117 12.05 12.97 19.09
CA ALA A 117 12.16 13.98 20.14
C ALA A 117 11.27 13.68 21.35
N GLY A 118 10.12 13.01 21.14
CA GLY A 118 9.19 12.61 22.20
C GLY A 118 9.40 11.20 22.75
N GLY A 119 10.40 10.46 22.25
CA GLY A 119 10.64 9.07 22.62
C GLY A 119 11.41 8.94 23.93
N GLU A 120 10.70 8.64 25.01
CA GLU A 120 11.31 8.22 26.27
C GLU A 120 11.53 6.70 26.28
N GLN A 121 12.63 6.24 26.90
CA GLN A 121 12.81 4.83 27.20
C GLN A 121 11.74 4.42 28.20
N GLN A 122 10.86 3.49 27.82
CA GLN A 122 9.85 2.96 28.72
C GLN A 122 10.42 1.84 29.58
N GLU A 123 10.37 2.04 30.89
CA GLU A 123 10.65 0.98 31.86
C GLU A 123 9.43 0.08 32.06
N ALA A 124 9.73 -1.20 32.23
CA ALA A 124 8.86 -2.31 32.65
C ALA A 124 7.45 -2.30 32.04
N ALA A 125 7.34 -2.96 30.88
CA ALA A 125 6.06 -3.40 30.32
C ALA A 125 5.36 -4.37 31.28
N ASP A 126 4.17 -3.99 31.78
CA ASP A 126 3.27 -4.89 32.51
C ASP A 126 2.58 -5.82 31.50
N LEU A 127 3.19 -6.98 31.24
CA LEU A 127 2.61 -8.00 30.37
C LEU A 127 1.30 -8.50 30.97
N SER A 128 0.19 -8.03 30.42
CA SER A 128 -1.14 -8.48 30.83
C SER A 128 -1.46 -9.82 30.17
N ILE A 129 -1.13 -10.93 30.85
CA ILE A 129 -1.36 -12.31 30.37
C ILE A 129 -2.79 -12.53 29.84
N LEU A 130 -3.79 -11.91 30.46
CA LEU A 130 -5.21 -11.98 30.06
C LEU A 130 -5.57 -11.19 28.79
N ARG A 131 -4.79 -10.16 28.42
CA ARG A 131 -5.08 -9.32 27.25
C ARG A 131 -4.56 -9.93 25.94
N ILE A 132 -3.58 -10.82 26.01
CA ILE A 132 -3.00 -11.49 24.84
C ILE A 132 -4.02 -12.42 24.13
N PRO A 133 -4.75 -13.32 24.84
CA PRO A 133 -5.81 -14.11 24.22
C PRO A 133 -6.94 -13.26 23.64
N TRP A 134 -7.29 -12.17 24.33
CA TRP A 134 -8.31 -11.23 23.84
C TRP A 134 -7.89 -10.54 22.54
N LEU A 135 -6.64 -10.07 22.46
CA LEU A 135 -6.10 -9.50 21.24
C LEU A 135 -6.11 -10.52 20.09
N ALA A 136 -5.68 -11.76 20.35
CA ALA A 136 -5.71 -12.84 19.37
C ALA A 136 -7.14 -13.12 18.86
N PHE A 137 -8.13 -13.09 19.75
CA PHE A 137 -9.55 -13.26 19.41
C PHE A 137 -10.08 -12.12 18.53
N VAL A 138 -9.77 -10.86 18.86
CA VAL A 138 -10.16 -9.68 18.04
C VAL A 138 -9.56 -9.78 16.64
N ILE A 139 -8.30 -10.18 16.52
CA ILE A 139 -7.63 -10.34 15.23
C ILE A 139 -8.23 -11.48 14.43
N LEU A 140 -8.56 -12.60 15.08
CA LEU A 140 -9.24 -13.72 14.44
C LEU A 140 -10.59 -13.28 13.85
N ILE A 141 -11.39 -12.54 14.62
CA ILE A 141 -12.66 -11.97 14.13
C ILE A 141 -12.42 -11.05 12.95
N LEU A 142 -11.44 -10.15 13.04
CA LEU A 142 -11.11 -9.24 11.94
C LEU A 142 -10.73 -10.00 10.66
N PHE A 143 -9.96 -11.08 10.79
CA PHE A 143 -9.60 -11.95 9.67
C PHE A 143 -10.83 -12.67 9.09
N ILE A 144 -11.73 -13.17 9.92
CA ILE A 144 -12.99 -13.79 9.49
C ILE A 144 -13.86 -12.77 8.75
N LEU A 145 -13.97 -11.54 9.24
CA LEU A 145 -14.74 -10.47 8.62
C LEU A 145 -14.15 -10.06 7.27
N LEU A 146 -12.83 -9.87 7.18
CA LEU A 146 -12.14 -9.54 5.93
C LEU A 146 -12.29 -10.66 4.89
N ASN A 147 -12.12 -11.92 5.29
CA ASN A 147 -12.31 -13.07 4.41
C ASN A 147 -13.77 -13.27 4.01
N GLY A 148 -14.71 -13.04 4.93
CA GLY A 148 -16.14 -13.05 4.68
C GLY A 148 -16.53 -11.99 3.66
N TRP A 149 -16.04 -10.76 3.84
CA TRP A 149 -16.22 -9.66 2.89
C TRP A 149 -15.60 -9.98 1.52
N LEU A 150 -14.38 -10.52 1.49
CA LEU A 150 -13.75 -10.98 0.24
C LEU A 150 -14.59 -12.03 -0.48
N ARG A 151 -15.17 -13.00 0.25
CA ARG A 151 -16.05 -14.03 -0.31
C ARG A 151 -17.35 -13.43 -0.83
N ILE A 152 -17.96 -12.49 -0.12
CA ILE A 152 -19.16 -11.76 -0.56
C ILE A 152 -18.84 -10.98 -1.84
N CYS A 153 -17.74 -10.22 -1.87
CA CYS A 153 -17.29 -9.51 -3.07
C CYS A 153 -17.01 -10.47 -4.24
N LYS A 154 -16.41 -11.64 -4.00
CA LYS A 154 -16.18 -12.66 -5.05
C LYS A 154 -17.46 -13.30 -5.55
N ARG A 155 -18.45 -13.50 -4.67
CA ARG A 155 -19.78 -13.99 -5.05
C ARG A 155 -20.53 -12.96 -5.88
N GLN A 156 -20.51 -11.70 -5.46
CA GLN A 156 -21.16 -10.58 -6.15
C GLN A 156 -20.48 -10.24 -7.49
N ARG A 157 -19.16 -10.45 -7.60
CA ARG A 157 -18.40 -10.39 -8.87
C ARG A 157 -18.89 -11.39 -9.90
N ARG A 158 -19.42 -12.55 -9.48
CA ARG A 158 -19.98 -13.55 -10.40
C ARG A 158 -21.30 -13.08 -11.03
N GLU A 159 -21.91 -12.02 -10.49
CA GLU A 159 -23.21 -11.49 -10.91
C GLU A 159 -23.14 -10.10 -11.59
N GLN A 160 -22.04 -9.33 -11.47
CA GLN A 160 -21.88 -8.03 -12.14
C GLN A 160 -20.53 -7.87 -12.87
N GLU A 161 -20.58 -7.59 -14.18
CA GLU A 161 -19.41 -7.33 -15.03
C GLU A 161 -18.75 -5.95 -14.74
N MET A 162 -17.57 -6.05 -14.12
CA MET A 162 -16.36 -5.20 -14.23
C MET A 162 -16.33 -3.73 -13.73
N ILE A 163 -15.13 -3.40 -13.21
CA ILE A 163 -14.47 -2.08 -12.98
C ILE A 163 -14.34 -1.62 -11.50
N GLY A 164 -15.23 -2.01 -10.57
CA GLY A 164 -15.14 -1.56 -9.17
C GLY A 164 -14.35 -2.46 -8.18
N TYR A 165 -14.32 -3.77 -8.41
CA TYR A 165 -13.99 -4.77 -7.37
C TYR A 165 -12.49 -5.10 -7.23
N ASP A 166 -11.65 -4.82 -8.23
CA ASP A 166 -10.20 -5.10 -8.16
C ASP A 166 -9.53 -4.29 -7.04
N VAL A 167 -10.03 -3.07 -6.80
CA VAL A 167 -9.53 -2.20 -5.73
C VAL A 167 -9.87 -2.76 -4.34
N VAL A 168 -11.02 -3.41 -4.19
CA VAL A 168 -11.43 -3.97 -2.90
C VAL A 168 -10.58 -5.19 -2.56
N GLU A 169 -10.33 -6.07 -3.53
CA GLU A 169 -9.43 -7.23 -3.34
C GLU A 169 -7.99 -6.78 -3.03
N GLU A 170 -7.48 -5.75 -3.70
CA GLU A 170 -6.20 -5.09 -3.39
C GLU A 170 -6.13 -4.60 -1.94
N ILE A 171 -7.17 -3.88 -1.49
CA ILE A 171 -7.25 -3.32 -0.14
C ILE A 171 -7.26 -4.45 0.89
N ILE A 172 -8.07 -5.51 0.70
CA ILE A 172 -8.18 -6.61 1.65
C ILE A 172 -6.83 -7.34 1.79
N TYR A 173 -6.17 -7.70 0.69
CA TYR A 173 -4.86 -8.34 0.77
C TYR A 173 -3.80 -7.43 1.42
N GLY A 174 -3.87 -6.13 1.16
CA GLY A 174 -3.05 -5.14 1.86
C GLY A 174 -3.32 -5.16 3.37
N LEU A 175 -4.57 -4.99 3.79
CA LEU A 175 -4.96 -4.98 5.21
C LEU A 175 -4.58 -6.28 5.93
N GLU A 176 -4.90 -7.45 5.35
CA GLU A 176 -4.57 -8.76 5.93
C GLU A 176 -3.05 -8.92 6.14
N SER A 177 -2.25 -8.57 5.12
CA SER A 177 -0.80 -8.64 5.24
C SER A 177 -0.26 -7.66 6.29
N GLY A 178 -0.80 -6.44 6.34
CA GLY A 178 -0.41 -5.43 7.31
C GLY A 178 -0.70 -5.83 8.76
N ILE A 179 -1.91 -6.35 9.02
CA ILE A 179 -2.28 -6.86 10.35
C ILE A 179 -1.27 -7.93 10.81
N LEU A 180 -0.91 -8.86 9.92
CA LEU A 180 0.04 -9.93 10.23
C LEU A 180 1.46 -9.41 10.48
N PHE A 181 1.91 -8.37 9.77
CA PHE A 181 3.20 -7.72 10.03
C PHE A 181 3.21 -6.94 11.36
N GLY A 182 2.12 -6.22 11.67
CA GLY A 182 1.95 -5.56 12.96
C GLY A 182 2.00 -6.57 14.11
N MET A 183 1.30 -7.69 13.96
CA MET A 183 1.31 -8.76 14.96
C MET A 183 2.64 -9.48 15.09
N SER A 184 3.33 -9.74 13.98
CA SER A 184 4.70 -10.28 14.01
C SER A 184 5.62 -9.38 14.83
N SER A 185 5.52 -8.07 14.67
CA SER A 185 6.34 -7.09 15.42
C SER A 185 6.06 -7.17 16.93
N VAL A 186 4.79 -7.27 17.32
CA VAL A 186 4.37 -7.41 18.73
C VAL A 186 4.83 -8.74 19.33
N ILE A 187 4.67 -9.85 18.61
CA ILE A 187 5.09 -11.18 19.04
C ILE A 187 6.62 -11.23 19.20
N SER A 188 7.37 -10.62 18.28
CA SER A 188 8.82 -10.50 18.42
C SER A 188 9.23 -9.69 19.65
N LYS A 189 8.58 -8.54 19.88
CA LYS A 189 8.85 -7.71 21.07
C LYS A 189 8.50 -8.44 22.36
N MET A 190 7.41 -9.19 22.37
CA MET A 190 6.99 -10.03 23.49
C MET A 190 8.09 -11.03 23.89
N GLY A 191 8.75 -11.65 22.90
CA GLY A 191 9.89 -12.53 23.14
C GLY A 191 11.04 -11.84 23.86
N PHE A 192 11.38 -10.60 23.48
CA PHE A 192 12.42 -9.82 24.17
C PHE A 192 12.01 -9.42 25.58
N LEU A 193 10.74 -9.04 25.80
CA LEU A 193 10.24 -8.70 27.13
C LEU A 193 10.22 -9.90 28.07
N PHE A 194 9.87 -11.10 27.59
CA PHE A 194 9.96 -12.32 28.40
C PHE A 194 11.39 -12.61 28.86
N TYR A 195 12.38 -12.32 28.01
CA TYR A 195 13.78 -12.46 28.38
C TYR A 195 14.19 -11.48 29.48
N GLU A 196 13.79 -10.20 29.37
CA GLU A 196 14.06 -9.16 30.38
C GLU A 196 13.39 -9.46 31.73
N GLN A 197 12.21 -10.07 31.72
CA GLN A 197 11.46 -10.46 32.93
C GLN A 197 11.94 -11.76 33.59
N GLY A 198 13.02 -12.38 33.07
CA GLY A 198 13.62 -13.57 33.66
C GLY A 198 12.87 -14.88 33.39
N PHE A 199 11.96 -14.92 32.42
CA PHE A 199 11.33 -16.17 31.99
C PHE A 199 12.33 -17.10 31.29
N ASN A 200 11.90 -18.35 31.03
CA ASN A 200 12.73 -19.35 30.36
C ASN A 200 13.26 -18.83 29.00
N LYS A 201 14.58 -18.93 28.80
CA LYS A 201 15.28 -18.52 27.57
C LYS A 201 14.70 -19.16 26.29
N LEU A 202 14.04 -20.33 26.40
CA LEU A 202 13.36 -21.01 25.29
C LEU A 202 12.12 -20.27 24.76
N LEU A 203 11.55 -19.33 25.50
CA LEU A 203 10.39 -18.53 25.04
C LEU A 203 10.77 -17.56 23.91
N VAL A 204 11.98 -17.01 23.94
CA VAL A 204 12.47 -16.09 22.90
C VAL A 204 12.46 -16.73 21.50
N PRO A 205 13.12 -17.88 21.27
CA PRO A 205 13.10 -18.52 19.95
C PRO A 205 11.70 -18.99 19.55
N MET A 206 10.85 -19.41 20.50
CA MET A 206 9.45 -19.76 20.20
C MET A 206 8.65 -18.56 19.68
N CYS A 207 8.74 -17.40 20.36
CA CYS A 207 8.12 -16.16 19.89
C CYS A 207 8.65 -15.73 18.52
N LEU A 208 9.96 -15.83 18.29
CA LEU A 208 10.55 -15.50 16.99
C LEU A 208 10.07 -16.43 15.88
N ILE A 209 9.93 -17.74 16.14
CA ILE A 209 9.40 -18.70 15.18
C ILE A 209 7.94 -18.35 14.84
N ILE A 210 7.09 -18.12 15.84
CA ILE A 210 5.69 -17.72 15.63
C ILE A 210 5.60 -16.41 14.82
N SER A 211 6.46 -15.44 15.15
CA SER A 211 6.56 -14.18 14.44
C SER A 211 6.95 -14.38 12.97
N VAL A 212 7.92 -15.25 12.68
CA VAL A 212 8.32 -15.59 11.31
C VAL A 212 7.18 -16.25 10.54
N PHE A 213 6.41 -17.15 11.16
CA PHE A 213 5.23 -17.73 10.52
C PHE A 213 4.13 -16.68 10.24
N SER A 214 3.88 -15.77 11.19
CA SER A 214 2.93 -14.67 11.02
C SER A 214 3.35 -13.75 9.87
N SER A 215 4.60 -13.28 9.87
CA SER A 215 5.16 -12.43 8.82
C SER A 215 5.22 -13.15 7.47
N GLY A 216 5.57 -14.44 7.44
CA GLY A 216 5.58 -15.25 6.22
C GLY A 216 4.18 -15.41 5.61
N THR A 217 3.15 -15.55 6.46
CA THR A 217 1.75 -15.56 6.01
C THR A 217 1.34 -14.20 5.47
N GLY A 218 1.74 -13.11 6.13
CA GLY A 218 1.53 -11.74 5.63
C GLY A 218 2.19 -11.51 4.28
N PHE A 219 3.45 -11.95 4.13
CA PHE A 219 4.20 -11.89 2.89
C PHE A 219 3.52 -12.67 1.75
N TYR A 220 2.94 -13.83 2.04
CA TYR A 220 2.19 -14.62 1.07
C TYR A 220 0.94 -13.88 0.57
N TYR A 221 0.13 -13.33 1.46
CA TYR A 221 -1.04 -12.52 1.09
C TYR A 221 -0.63 -11.29 0.28
N GLN A 222 0.44 -10.62 0.71
CA GLN A 222 0.95 -9.45 0.03
C GLN A 222 1.44 -9.79 -1.38
N THR A 223 2.19 -10.88 -1.56
CA THR A 223 2.69 -11.30 -2.88
C THR A 223 1.55 -11.69 -3.81
N ARG A 224 0.49 -12.33 -3.29
CA ARG A 224 -0.72 -12.65 -4.06
C ARG A 224 -1.47 -11.39 -4.52
N GLY A 225 -1.63 -10.42 -3.62
CA GLY A 225 -2.15 -9.11 -3.95
C GLY A 225 -1.28 -8.45 -5.02
N LEU A 226 0.04 -8.37 -4.79
CA LEU A 226 0.98 -7.71 -5.69
C LEU A 226 0.98 -8.30 -7.08
N LYS A 227 0.71 -9.60 -7.25
CA LYS A 227 0.64 -10.17 -8.60
C LYS A 227 -0.42 -9.49 -9.47
N HIS A 228 -1.65 -9.36 -8.98
CA HIS A 228 -2.79 -8.88 -9.80
C HIS A 228 -3.13 -7.41 -9.55
N GLY A 229 -2.72 -6.86 -8.41
CA GLY A 229 -3.09 -5.53 -7.97
C GLY A 229 -1.98 -4.48 -8.10
N ARG A 230 -2.34 -3.23 -7.89
CA ARG A 230 -1.42 -2.09 -7.86
C ARG A 230 -0.55 -2.13 -6.61
N ALA A 231 0.76 -2.11 -6.80
CA ALA A 231 1.72 -2.19 -5.70
C ALA A 231 1.50 -1.08 -4.66
N ILE A 232 1.20 0.14 -5.11
CA ILE A 232 0.97 1.29 -4.23
C ILE A 232 -0.20 1.08 -3.27
N VAL A 233 -1.31 0.49 -3.73
CA VAL A 233 -2.51 0.28 -2.89
C VAL A 233 -2.23 -0.79 -1.85
N ILE A 234 -1.70 -1.93 -2.27
CA ILE A 234 -1.42 -3.08 -1.39
C ILE A 234 -0.35 -2.74 -0.36
N SER A 235 0.74 -2.09 -0.77
CA SER A 235 1.82 -1.66 0.13
C SER A 235 1.31 -0.62 1.13
N THR A 236 0.48 0.34 0.70
CA THR A 236 -0.11 1.33 1.60
C THR A 236 -1.05 0.70 2.61
N CYS A 237 -2.04 -0.08 2.15
CA CYS A 237 -3.00 -0.71 3.05
C CYS A 237 -2.28 -1.62 4.05
N ALA A 238 -1.22 -2.31 3.62
CA ALA A 238 -0.36 -3.08 4.50
C ALA A 238 0.38 -2.20 5.52
N ALA A 239 0.98 -1.09 5.10
CA ALA A 239 1.67 -0.18 6.01
C ALA A 239 0.70 0.43 7.04
N VAL A 240 -0.45 0.95 6.61
CA VAL A 240 -1.46 1.54 7.50
C VAL A 240 -2.00 0.51 8.49
N ALA A 241 -2.38 -0.68 8.02
CA ALA A 241 -2.85 -1.74 8.89
C ALA A 241 -1.75 -2.20 9.86
N SER A 242 -0.52 -2.34 9.39
CA SER A 242 0.64 -2.69 10.21
C SER A 242 0.88 -1.66 11.32
N ILE A 243 0.83 -0.37 11.01
CA ILE A 243 0.94 0.74 11.97
C ILE A 243 -0.17 0.66 13.02
N LEU A 244 -1.43 0.61 12.59
CA LEU A 244 -2.58 0.58 13.49
C LEU A 244 -2.55 -0.64 14.40
N THR A 245 -2.35 -1.83 13.82
CA THR A 245 -2.28 -3.07 14.59
C THR A 245 -1.09 -3.07 15.54
N GLY A 246 0.10 -2.66 15.10
CA GLY A 246 1.29 -2.64 15.97
C GLY A 246 1.17 -1.67 17.14
N VAL A 247 0.65 -0.45 16.91
CA VAL A 247 0.43 0.54 17.98
C VAL A 247 -0.62 0.03 18.97
N LEU A 248 -1.81 -0.38 18.48
CA LEU A 248 -2.90 -0.83 19.35
C LEU A 248 -2.51 -2.09 20.13
N ALA A 249 -1.86 -3.05 19.48
CA ALA A 249 -1.40 -4.26 20.12
C ALA A 249 -0.23 -4.01 21.09
N GLY A 250 0.69 -3.08 20.79
CA GLY A 250 1.74 -2.66 21.73
C GLY A 250 1.14 -2.07 23.00
N MET A 251 0.17 -1.16 22.87
CA MET A 251 -0.51 -0.56 24.02
C MET A 251 -1.37 -1.57 24.81
N LEU A 252 -2.11 -2.43 24.12
CA LEU A 252 -3.07 -3.35 24.76
C LEU A 252 -2.43 -4.64 25.27
N ALA A 253 -1.53 -5.27 24.52
CA ALA A 253 -0.94 -6.56 24.89
C ALA A 253 0.41 -6.43 25.61
N LEU A 254 1.25 -5.48 25.20
CA LEU A 254 2.53 -5.24 25.87
C LEU A 254 2.43 -4.22 27.00
N GLY A 255 1.28 -3.53 27.14
CA GLY A 255 1.10 -2.51 28.17
C GLY A 255 1.98 -1.28 27.95
N GLU A 256 2.44 -1.03 26.72
CA GLU A 256 3.21 0.16 26.38
C GLU A 256 2.38 1.41 26.70
N ARG A 257 2.91 2.27 27.57
CA ARG A 257 2.22 3.49 28.00
C ARG A 257 2.51 4.62 27.03
N LEU A 258 1.90 5.78 27.22
CA LEU A 258 2.37 7.00 26.59
C LEU A 258 3.43 7.66 27.49
N PRO A 259 4.34 8.49 26.96
CA PRO A 259 5.29 9.24 27.77
C PRO A 259 4.60 9.96 28.92
N SER A 260 5.23 9.94 30.11
CA SER A 260 4.68 10.57 31.31
C SER A 260 4.76 12.09 31.20
N VAL A 261 5.82 12.59 30.55
CA VAL A 261 6.04 14.01 30.29
C VAL A 261 5.04 14.53 29.24
N PRO A 262 4.23 15.57 29.55
CA PRO A 262 3.21 16.09 28.63
C PRO A 262 3.75 16.55 27.28
N LYS A 263 4.95 17.16 27.27
CA LYS A 263 5.62 17.61 26.04
C LYS A 263 6.01 16.44 25.14
N ALA A 264 6.60 15.39 25.72
CA ALA A 264 6.99 14.19 25.00
C ALA A 264 5.76 13.46 24.41
N ARG A 265 4.68 13.36 25.20
CA ARG A 265 3.40 12.81 24.75
C ARG A 265 2.81 13.59 23.57
N LEU A 266 2.81 14.92 23.64
CA LEU A 266 2.29 15.77 22.56
C LEU A 266 3.11 15.60 21.28
N LEU A 267 4.44 15.60 21.37
CA LEU A 267 5.33 15.38 20.23
C LEU A 267 5.13 14.01 19.58
N LEU A 268 4.92 12.97 20.39
CA LEU A 268 4.69 11.62 19.91
C LEU A 268 3.33 11.50 19.20
N LEU A 269 2.25 12.02 19.80
CA LEU A 269 0.91 12.02 19.19
C LEU A 269 0.85 12.88 17.92
N LEU A 270 1.48 14.06 17.93
CA LEU A 270 1.60 14.90 16.75
C LEU A 270 2.41 14.18 15.68
N GLY A 271 3.48 13.49 16.06
CA GLY A 271 4.29 12.69 15.15
C GLY A 271 3.48 11.58 14.46
N TRP A 272 2.65 10.85 15.20
CA TRP A 272 1.72 9.86 14.64
C TRP A 272 0.76 10.49 13.64
N LEU A 273 0.14 11.62 14.01
CA LEU A 273 -0.79 12.33 13.14
C LEU A 273 -0.12 12.74 11.83
N LEU A 274 1.06 13.36 11.91
CA LEU A 274 1.82 13.83 10.76
C LEU A 274 2.21 12.68 9.82
N ILE A 275 2.66 11.54 10.36
CA ILE A 275 3.00 10.37 9.52
C ILE A 275 1.75 9.82 8.85
N ILE A 276 0.65 9.63 9.59
CA ILE A 276 -0.59 9.08 9.02
C ILE A 276 -1.12 10.01 7.92
N THR A 277 -1.17 11.32 8.16
CA THR A 277 -1.56 12.30 7.16
C THR A 277 -0.62 12.29 5.95
N GLY A 278 0.70 12.22 6.18
CA GLY A 278 1.70 12.16 5.12
C GLY A 278 1.55 10.93 4.21
N VAL A 279 1.36 9.75 4.81
CA VAL A 279 1.10 8.49 4.09
C VAL A 279 -0.21 8.56 3.30
N ILE A 280 -1.28 9.09 3.89
CA ILE A 280 -2.57 9.25 3.20
C ILE A 280 -2.41 10.18 1.99
N LEU A 281 -1.67 11.29 2.13
CA LEU A 281 -1.44 12.23 1.04
C LEU A 281 -0.62 11.62 -0.09
N LEU A 282 0.45 10.88 0.23
CA LEU A 282 1.28 10.17 -0.77
C LEU A 282 0.46 9.22 -1.65
N VAL A 283 -0.61 8.67 -1.09
CA VAL A 283 -1.43 7.64 -1.76
C VAL A 283 -2.64 8.27 -2.43
N GLY A 284 -3.16 9.34 -1.82
CA GLY A 284 -4.24 10.16 -2.34
C GLY A 284 -3.80 11.11 -3.46
N SER A 285 -2.51 11.38 -3.64
CA SER A 285 -2.00 12.42 -4.54
C SER A 285 -2.53 12.31 -5.96
N ALA A 286 -2.52 11.11 -6.55
CA ALA A 286 -3.04 10.89 -7.91
C ALA A 286 -4.57 11.07 -8.04
N ARG A 287 -5.32 10.87 -6.95
CA ARG A 287 -6.78 11.14 -6.92
C ARG A 287 -7.05 12.61 -6.65
N LEU A 288 -6.34 13.19 -5.68
CA LEU A 288 -6.46 14.59 -5.27
C LEU A 288 -6.08 15.53 -6.41
N MET A 289 -5.00 15.25 -7.13
CA MET A 289 -4.60 16.03 -8.31
C MET A 289 -5.62 15.94 -9.46
N ARG A 290 -6.31 14.81 -9.62
CA ARG A 290 -7.42 14.69 -10.57
C ARG A 290 -8.60 15.56 -10.17
N LEU A 291 -8.95 15.58 -8.89
CA LEU A 291 -10.02 16.45 -8.36
C LEU A 291 -9.66 17.93 -8.47
N LEU A 292 -8.41 18.31 -8.18
CA LEU A 292 -7.91 19.69 -8.25
C LEU A 292 -7.75 20.22 -9.68
N LYS A 293 -7.54 19.35 -10.69
CA LYS A 293 -7.46 19.75 -12.11
C LYS A 293 -8.83 19.89 -12.78
N PHE A 294 -9.90 19.33 -12.21
CA PHE A 294 -11.25 19.40 -12.76
C PHE A 294 -11.97 20.78 -12.72
N PRO A 295 -11.60 21.79 -11.91
CA PRO A 295 -12.26 23.10 -11.95
C PRO A 295 -11.76 24.01 -13.08
N SER A 296 -10.52 23.84 -13.56
CA SER A 296 -9.85 24.85 -14.40
C SER A 296 -10.21 24.79 -15.88
N HIS A 297 -10.71 23.65 -16.39
CA HIS A 297 -11.10 23.52 -17.79
C HIS A 297 -12.49 24.08 -18.13
N ARG A 298 -13.38 24.27 -17.15
CA ARG A 298 -14.70 24.91 -17.39
C ARG A 298 -14.65 26.43 -17.43
N PHE A 299 -13.71 27.07 -16.73
CA PHE A 299 -13.67 28.53 -16.65
C PHE A 299 -12.94 29.19 -17.84
N ARG A 300 -11.96 28.50 -18.45
CA ARG A 300 -11.16 29.08 -19.55
C ARG A 300 -11.82 29.01 -20.94
N ARG A 301 -12.89 28.22 -21.11
CA ARG A 301 -13.65 28.17 -22.38
C ARG A 301 -14.78 29.21 -22.48
N SER A 302 -15.19 29.86 -21.39
CA SER A 302 -16.33 30.79 -21.43
C SER A 302 -15.93 32.25 -21.71
N SER A 303 -14.65 32.61 -21.59
CA SER A 303 -14.21 34.01 -21.74
C SER A 303 -13.51 34.33 -23.06
N ALA A 304 -13.26 33.33 -23.93
CA ALA A 304 -12.56 33.53 -25.20
C ALA A 304 -13.49 33.75 -26.43
N ASP A 305 -14.79 33.45 -26.33
CA ASP A 305 -15.73 33.50 -27.46
C ASP A 305 -16.63 34.75 -27.51
N LYS A 306 -16.34 35.80 -26.73
CA LYS A 306 -17.19 37.00 -26.66
C LYS A 306 -16.70 38.24 -27.41
N ASN A 307 -15.61 38.18 -28.17
CA ASN A 307 -15.06 39.34 -28.88
C ASN A 307 -14.75 39.10 -30.37
N TYR A 308 -15.70 38.56 -31.13
CA TYR A 308 -15.74 38.74 -32.59
C TYR A 308 -17.17 39.02 -33.05
N GLY A 309 -17.61 40.27 -32.81
CA GLY A 309 -18.79 40.85 -33.41
C GLY A 309 -18.40 41.98 -34.37
N HIS A 310 -18.97 41.94 -35.57
CA HIS A 310 -19.08 43.00 -36.59
C HIS A 310 -17.98 43.16 -37.64
N ARG A 311 -18.21 42.55 -38.82
CA ARG A 311 -18.50 43.30 -40.06
C ARG A 311 -19.16 42.40 -41.13
N ARG A 312 -20.39 42.77 -41.53
CA ARG A 312 -21.07 42.35 -42.76
C ARG A 312 -20.63 43.26 -43.92
N SER A 313 -20.31 42.69 -45.08
CA SER A 313 -20.51 43.18 -46.47
C SER A 313 -19.64 42.30 -47.38
N GLY A 314 -20.02 41.75 -48.54
CA GLY A 314 -21.21 41.91 -49.36
C GLY A 314 -21.28 40.79 -50.42
N SER A 315 -22.42 40.77 -51.10
CA SER A 315 -22.90 39.90 -52.18
C SER A 315 -21.93 39.62 -53.34
N SER A 316 -21.89 38.37 -53.82
CA SER A 316 -22.08 38.05 -55.25
C SER A 316 -22.45 36.58 -55.48
N ARG A 317 -23.67 36.36 -55.97
CA ARG A 317 -24.24 35.09 -56.49
C ARG A 317 -23.66 34.76 -57.87
N ILE A 318 -23.28 33.50 -58.12
CA ILE A 318 -23.27 32.84 -59.45
C ILE A 318 -23.50 31.33 -59.19
N ARG A 319 -24.76 30.85 -59.16
CA ARG A 319 -25.53 30.13 -60.20
C ARG A 319 -25.02 28.71 -60.51
N GLU A 320 -25.77 27.71 -60.05
CA GLU A 320 -25.67 26.27 -60.39
C GLU A 320 -26.08 25.97 -61.85
N PRO A 321 -25.89 24.72 -62.34
CA PRO A 321 -26.95 23.72 -62.16
C PRO A 321 -26.46 22.29 -61.85
N SER A 322 -27.27 21.58 -61.07
CA SER A 322 -27.28 20.11 -60.91
C SER A 322 -27.91 19.40 -62.12
N PRO A 323 -27.68 18.09 -62.28
CA PRO A 323 -28.84 17.20 -62.37
C PRO A 323 -28.68 15.86 -61.60
N THR A 324 -29.71 15.56 -60.81
CA THR A 324 -30.38 14.25 -60.63
C THR A 324 -29.61 12.95 -60.93
N ALA A 325 -29.47 12.10 -59.90
CA ALA A 325 -29.81 10.67 -59.97
C ALA A 325 -29.78 10.03 -58.56
N VAL A 326 -30.94 10.04 -57.90
CA VAL A 326 -31.30 9.03 -56.90
C VAL A 326 -31.71 7.80 -57.69
N ILE A 327 -31.10 6.63 -57.49
CA ILE A 327 -31.70 5.30 -57.73
C ILE A 327 -30.79 4.14 -57.22
N HIS A 328 -31.44 3.25 -56.47
CA HIS A 328 -31.16 1.83 -56.19
C HIS A 328 -29.97 1.39 -55.32
N ALA A 329 -30.27 1.23 -54.03
CA ALA A 329 -29.80 0.09 -53.25
C ALA A 329 -30.49 -1.20 -53.74
N ALA A 330 -29.81 -2.02 -54.54
CA ALA A 330 -30.11 -3.45 -54.76
C ALA A 330 -29.11 -4.07 -55.75
N THR A 331 -27.81 -4.16 -55.44
CA THR A 331 -26.90 -4.99 -56.27
C THR A 331 -25.58 -5.41 -55.63
N LEU A 332 -25.39 -5.29 -54.31
CA LEU A 332 -24.15 -5.75 -53.66
C LEU A 332 -24.26 -7.14 -53.00
N ASN A 333 -25.45 -7.75 -52.94
CA ASN A 333 -25.64 -9.08 -52.34
C ASN A 333 -25.51 -10.26 -53.32
N ASN A 334 -25.24 -10.01 -54.61
CA ASN A 334 -25.08 -11.07 -55.62
C ASN A 334 -23.63 -11.38 -56.02
N LEU A 335 -22.63 -10.85 -55.28
CA LEU A 335 -21.22 -11.11 -55.57
C LEU A 335 -20.46 -11.89 -54.47
N LEU A 336 -21.13 -12.30 -53.38
CA LEU A 336 -20.50 -13.05 -52.29
C LEU A 336 -21.02 -14.49 -52.12
N SER A 337 -21.94 -14.96 -52.97
CA SER A 337 -22.46 -16.34 -52.92
C SER A 337 -21.82 -17.31 -53.93
N SER A 338 -20.85 -16.90 -54.74
CA SER A 338 -20.23 -17.73 -55.78
C SER A 338 -18.82 -18.22 -55.44
N SER A 339 -18.55 -18.59 -54.18
CA SER A 339 -17.30 -19.27 -53.84
C SER A 339 -17.51 -20.36 -52.80
N LYS A 340 -18.33 -21.35 -53.16
CA LYS A 340 -18.22 -22.73 -52.65
C LYS A 340 -18.72 -23.66 -53.74
N GLU A 341 -17.87 -24.65 -54.07
CA GLU A 341 -18.17 -25.99 -54.61
C GLU A 341 -17.51 -26.34 -55.96
N LYS A 342 -16.79 -27.49 -55.94
CA LYS A 342 -15.99 -28.20 -56.98
C LYS A 342 -14.55 -27.68 -57.15
N ALA A 343 -13.50 -28.49 -57.01
CA ALA A 343 -13.31 -29.95 -57.02
C ALA A 343 -12.38 -30.40 -55.88
#